data_AF-A0A3M1FIL4-F1
#
_entry.id   AF-A0A3M1FIL4-F1
#
_cell.length_a   1.000
_cell.length_b   1.000
_cell.length_c   1.000
_cell.angle_alpha   90.00
_cell.angle_beta   90.00
_cell.angle_gamma   90.00
#
_symmetry.space_group_name_H-M   'P 1'
#
loop_
_entity.id
_entity.type
_entity.pdbx_description
1 polymer ?
#
loop_
_entity_poly.entity_id
_entity_poly.type
_entity_poly.pdbx_seq_one_letter_code
_entity_poly.pdbx_strand_id
1 'polypeptide(L)'
;TIIAQAGRPGAVTIATNMAGRGVDILLGGNPEGLARDQLRREGIDLTEIPQAAWNDSLEMLKHGEDPTTKYQTHWAEVLKQMYDQCKADQERVKELGGLHVVGTERHEARRIDNQLRGRSGRLGDPGSSRFFLSLEDDLVRRFGGDRITGIMDRLGVEEDMPIEAGMVSKAIENAQTRVEGHNFDIRKHVLRYDEVVNEQRETIYAERRRILTEPSLKPTIIDMITEEIDGAIDHFESNAPNDEEWDLHELIQILRNIFPFPPNFDPSQWEGLSLDEIADQAVQMALETYEAKEKEYGETVMRDVERQIMLHAVDHRWVRHLTDLDRLREGIGLQAIAQVDPLVAYKREAFAMYQALMGDIRSDIVKAILSFRIERERPVLQRAPIVQNIRTNRDGGGAKQTTVRKTNRRPKRNDPCWCGSGKKYKHCHMRADM
;
A
#
# COMPACT_ATOMS: atom_id res chain seq x y z
N THR A 1 -25.19 13.63 -6.39
CA THR A 1 -26.41 14.13 -7.07
C THR A 1 -27.69 13.67 -6.37
N ILE A 2 -27.95 12.37 -6.22
CA ILE A 2 -29.23 11.85 -5.66
C ILE A 2 -29.50 12.34 -4.23
N ILE A 3 -28.54 12.14 -3.31
CA ILE A 3 -28.72 12.51 -1.88
C ILE A 3 -28.90 14.01 -1.68
N ALA A 4 -28.23 14.84 -2.47
CA ALA A 4 -28.36 16.30 -2.40
C ALA A 4 -29.79 16.80 -2.77
N GLN A 5 -30.57 15.96 -3.47
CA GLN A 5 -31.94 16.25 -3.87
C GLN A 5 -32.99 15.47 -3.07
N ALA A 6 -32.56 14.69 -2.06
CA ALA A 6 -33.43 13.82 -1.29
C ALA A 6 -34.43 14.58 -0.40
N GLY A 7 -34.18 15.86 -0.11
CA GLY A 7 -35.06 16.70 0.70
C GLY A 7 -36.20 17.39 -0.07
N ARG A 8 -36.43 17.02 -1.33
CA ARG A 8 -37.51 17.58 -2.16
C ARG A 8 -38.88 16.95 -1.82
N PRO A 9 -40.00 17.68 -2.01
CA PRO A 9 -41.33 17.12 -1.81
C PRO A 9 -41.54 15.82 -2.60
N GLY A 10 -42.07 14.79 -1.93
CA GLY A 10 -42.38 13.50 -2.54
C GLY A 10 -41.16 12.64 -2.91
N ALA A 11 -39.94 13.07 -2.61
CA ALA A 11 -38.75 12.28 -2.86
C ALA A 11 -38.63 11.14 -1.83
N VAL A 12 -38.40 9.92 -2.33
CA VAL A 12 -38.07 8.75 -1.51
C VAL A 12 -36.69 8.25 -1.93
N THR A 13 -35.77 8.20 -0.99
CA THR A 13 -34.39 7.76 -1.25
C THR A 13 -34.05 6.57 -0.36
N ILE A 14 -33.66 5.46 -0.98
CA ILE A 14 -33.15 4.28 -0.28
C ILE A 14 -31.62 4.40 -0.23
N ALA A 15 -31.06 4.42 0.97
CA ALA A 15 -29.62 4.46 1.19
C ALA A 15 -29.19 3.15 1.85
N THR A 16 -28.33 2.38 1.19
CA THR A 16 -27.71 1.20 1.79
C THR A 16 -26.57 1.63 2.71
N ASN A 17 -26.53 1.11 3.94
CA ASN A 17 -25.58 1.52 4.98
C ASN A 17 -25.60 3.06 5.19
N MET A 18 -24.45 3.71 5.00
CA MET A 18 -24.29 5.17 5.11
C MET A 18 -23.98 5.80 3.75
N ALA A 19 -24.60 5.32 2.67
CA ALA A 19 -24.49 5.94 1.35
C ALA A 19 -24.89 7.43 1.41
N GLY A 20 -24.15 8.29 0.71
CA GLY A 20 -24.33 9.75 0.81
C GLY A 20 -23.66 10.38 2.03
N ARG A 21 -22.70 9.71 2.66
CA ARG A 21 -21.89 10.31 3.73
C ARG A 21 -21.16 11.56 3.24
N GLY A 22 -21.19 12.62 4.05
CA GLY A 22 -20.59 13.92 3.73
C GLY A 22 -21.44 14.83 2.85
N VAL A 23 -22.58 14.35 2.33
CA VAL A 23 -23.53 15.19 1.59
C VAL A 23 -24.69 15.60 2.48
N ASP A 24 -25.01 16.88 2.47
CA ASP A 24 -26.12 17.44 3.23
C ASP A 24 -27.43 17.30 2.46
N ILE A 25 -28.47 16.86 3.16
CA ILE A 25 -29.83 16.78 2.64
C ILE A 25 -30.51 18.09 3.02
N LEU A 26 -30.57 19.01 2.07
CA LEU A 26 -31.26 20.29 2.24
C LEU A 26 -32.75 20.09 1.97
N LEU A 27 -33.61 20.59 2.86
CA LEU A 27 -35.05 20.65 2.59
C LEU A 27 -35.28 21.53 1.36
N GLY A 28 -36.08 21.05 0.41
CA GLY A 28 -36.29 21.70 -0.88
C GLY A 28 -35.28 21.34 -1.97
N GLY A 29 -34.19 20.62 -1.63
CA GLY A 29 -33.16 20.21 -2.57
C GLY A 29 -32.00 21.21 -2.72
N ASN A 30 -31.00 20.83 -3.52
CA ASN A 30 -29.82 21.66 -3.74
C ASN A 30 -29.98 22.46 -5.06
N PRO A 31 -30.09 23.80 -5.02
CA PRO A 31 -30.39 24.62 -6.20
C PRO A 31 -29.24 24.62 -7.22
N GLU A 32 -27.99 24.63 -6.76
CA GLU A 32 -26.80 24.58 -7.62
C GLU A 32 -26.74 23.27 -8.41
N GLY A 33 -27.03 22.15 -7.74
CA GLY A 33 -27.09 20.83 -8.36
C GLY A 33 -28.19 20.72 -9.40
N LEU A 34 -29.40 21.23 -9.10
CA LEU A 34 -30.51 21.25 -10.05
C LEU A 34 -30.20 22.11 -11.28
N ALA A 35 -29.63 23.30 -11.07
CA ALA A 35 -29.26 24.20 -12.15
C ALA A 35 -28.20 23.56 -13.07
N ARG A 36 -27.14 22.98 -12.50
CA ARG A 36 -26.12 22.27 -13.29
C ARG A 36 -26.69 21.08 -14.06
N ASP A 37 -27.57 20.30 -13.44
CA ASP A 37 -28.19 19.15 -14.09
C ASP A 37 -29.13 19.59 -15.23
N GLN A 38 -29.87 20.69 -15.05
CA GLN A 38 -30.72 21.28 -16.09
C GLN A 38 -29.90 21.80 -17.27
N LEU A 39 -28.84 22.58 -17.00
CA LEU A 39 -27.95 23.12 -18.04
C LEU A 39 -27.27 22.00 -18.85
N ARG A 40 -26.86 20.92 -18.18
CA ARG A 40 -26.33 19.72 -18.87
C ARG A 40 -27.36 19.06 -19.78
N ARG A 41 -28.63 18.97 -19.37
CA ARG A 41 -29.70 18.41 -20.21
C ARG A 41 -29.99 19.28 -21.42
N GLU A 42 -29.83 20.59 -21.28
CA GLU A 42 -29.95 21.57 -22.35
C GLU A 42 -28.71 21.61 -23.27
N GLY A 43 -27.67 20.82 -22.97
CA GLY A 43 -26.46 20.69 -23.78
C GLY A 43 -25.44 21.82 -23.58
N ILE A 44 -25.56 22.60 -22.51
CA ILE A 44 -24.64 23.71 -22.20
C ILE A 44 -23.40 23.16 -21.50
N ASP A 45 -22.22 23.50 -22.02
CA ASP A 45 -20.95 23.15 -21.39
C ASP A 45 -20.71 24.02 -20.14
N LEU A 46 -20.67 23.38 -18.97
CA LEU A 46 -20.45 24.07 -17.69
C LEU A 46 -19.05 24.69 -17.58
N THR A 47 -18.09 24.27 -18.39
CA THR A 47 -16.72 24.82 -18.38
C THR A 47 -16.66 26.23 -18.99
N GLU A 48 -17.62 26.58 -19.83
CA GLU A 48 -17.75 27.91 -20.42
C GLU A 48 -18.30 28.95 -19.42
N ILE A 49 -18.87 28.49 -18.30
CA ILE A 49 -19.42 29.36 -17.27
C ILE A 49 -18.31 29.76 -16.29
N PRO A 50 -17.96 31.06 -16.17
CA PRO A 50 -16.93 31.48 -15.23
C PRO A 50 -17.35 31.20 -13.78
N GLN A 51 -16.55 30.43 -13.05
CA GLN A 51 -16.85 30.04 -11.66
C GLN A 51 -17.08 31.26 -10.73
N ALA A 52 -16.36 32.36 -10.97
CA ALA A 52 -16.53 33.60 -10.20
C ALA A 52 -17.95 34.20 -10.41
N ALA A 53 -18.45 34.22 -11.65
CA ALA A 53 -19.79 34.72 -11.96
C ALA A 53 -20.88 33.83 -11.38
N TRP A 54 -20.67 32.52 -11.39
CA TRP A 54 -21.57 31.54 -10.77
C TRP A 54 -21.69 31.74 -9.26
N ASN A 55 -20.55 31.88 -8.57
CA ASN A 55 -20.52 32.07 -7.12
C ASN A 55 -21.17 33.41 -6.71
N ASP A 56 -20.84 34.49 -7.44
CA ASP A 56 -21.42 35.81 -7.23
C ASP A 56 -22.95 35.79 -7.45
N SER A 57 -23.43 35.09 -8.48
CA SER A 57 -24.88 34.91 -8.72
C SER A 57 -25.58 34.16 -7.57
N LEU A 58 -24.93 33.15 -7.00
CA LEU A 58 -25.45 32.43 -5.83
C LEU A 58 -25.49 33.31 -4.58
N GLU A 59 -24.50 34.18 -4.38
CA GLU A 59 -24.49 35.14 -3.27
C GLU A 59 -25.61 36.18 -3.42
N MET A 60 -25.78 36.74 -4.62
CA MET A 60 -26.91 37.63 -4.94
C MET A 60 -28.25 36.99 -4.58
N LEU A 61 -28.49 35.74 -5.00
CA LEU A 61 -29.72 35.01 -4.68
C LEU A 61 -29.94 34.81 -3.18
N LYS A 62 -28.88 34.53 -2.41
CA LYS A 62 -28.95 34.40 -0.95
C LYS A 62 -29.31 35.72 -0.26
N HIS A 63 -28.88 36.85 -0.84
CA HIS A 63 -29.24 38.19 -0.36
C HIS A 63 -30.60 38.68 -0.88
N GLY A 64 -31.28 37.90 -1.73
CA GLY A 64 -32.58 38.25 -2.31
C GLY A 64 -32.48 39.18 -3.53
N GLU A 65 -31.29 39.30 -4.11
CA GLU A 65 -31.04 40.06 -5.34
C GLU A 65 -31.20 39.16 -6.57
N ASP A 66 -31.56 39.75 -7.71
CA ASP A 66 -31.72 39.03 -8.97
C ASP A 66 -30.41 39.01 -9.78
N PRO A 67 -29.75 37.83 -9.95
CA PRO A 67 -28.49 37.74 -10.67
C PRO A 67 -28.61 38.07 -12.16
N THR A 68 -29.80 38.01 -12.76
CA THR A 68 -30.02 38.31 -14.18
C THR A 68 -29.82 39.79 -14.50
N THR A 69 -29.87 40.67 -13.50
CA THR A 69 -29.59 42.10 -13.63
C THR A 69 -28.12 42.38 -13.96
N LYS A 70 -27.21 41.55 -13.43
CA LYS A 70 -25.75 41.66 -13.64
C LYS A 70 -25.26 40.70 -14.72
N TYR A 71 -25.79 39.49 -14.75
CA TYR A 71 -25.45 38.45 -15.72
C TYR A 71 -26.67 38.11 -16.57
N GLN A 72 -26.86 38.84 -17.68
CA GLN A 72 -27.94 38.62 -18.65
C GLN A 72 -27.66 37.38 -19.51
N THR A 73 -27.66 36.21 -18.89
CA THR A 73 -27.29 34.93 -19.49
C THR A 73 -28.28 33.86 -19.10
N HIS A 74 -28.52 32.91 -20.00
CA HIS A 74 -29.46 31.81 -19.78
C HIS A 74 -29.12 30.97 -18.54
N TRP A 75 -27.82 30.74 -18.26
CA TRP A 75 -27.43 29.98 -17.08
C TRP A 75 -27.77 30.68 -15.75
N ALA A 76 -27.77 32.02 -15.72
CA ALA A 76 -28.16 32.79 -14.54
C ALA A 76 -29.69 32.75 -14.33
N GLU A 77 -30.47 32.75 -15.42
CA GLU A 77 -31.92 32.57 -15.39
C GLU A 77 -32.31 31.19 -14.85
N VAL A 78 -31.67 30.12 -15.36
CA VAL A 78 -31.89 28.75 -14.89
C VAL A 78 -31.51 28.62 -13.41
N LEU A 79 -30.37 29.21 -13.01
CA LEU A 79 -29.94 29.20 -11.61
C LEU A 79 -30.97 29.87 -10.68
N LYS A 80 -31.47 31.05 -11.07
CA LYS A 80 -32.53 31.75 -10.33
C LYS A 80 -33.80 30.91 -10.26
N GLN A 81 -34.26 30.36 -11.37
CA GLN A 81 -35.47 29.53 -11.42
C GLN A 81 -35.37 28.33 -10.48
N MET A 82 -34.25 27.62 -10.52
CA MET A 82 -34.02 26.47 -9.64
C MET A 82 -33.88 26.89 -8.16
N TYR A 83 -33.31 28.06 -7.89
CA TYR A 83 -33.22 28.62 -6.53
C TYR A 83 -34.61 28.95 -5.97
N ASP A 84 -35.44 29.66 -6.73
CA ASP A 84 -36.81 30.02 -6.34
C ASP A 84 -37.66 28.76 -6.14
N GLN A 85 -37.49 27.75 -7.01
CA GLN A 85 -38.15 26.45 -6.87
C GLN A 85 -37.72 25.75 -5.58
N CYS A 86 -36.41 25.64 -5.31
CA CYS A 86 -35.91 25.01 -4.08
C CYS A 86 -36.42 25.73 -2.83
N LYS A 87 -36.53 27.06 -2.85
CA LYS A 87 -37.06 27.85 -1.74
C LYS A 87 -38.54 27.58 -1.49
N ALA A 88 -39.34 27.50 -2.56
CA ALA A 88 -40.76 27.14 -2.46
C ALA A 88 -40.93 25.69 -1.95
N ASP A 89 -40.15 24.76 -2.49
CA ASP A 89 -40.12 23.36 -2.06
C ASP A 89 -39.67 23.23 -0.59
N GLN A 90 -38.71 24.05 -0.15
CA GLN A 90 -38.22 24.07 1.23
C GLN A 90 -39.34 24.42 2.22
N GLU A 91 -40.08 25.51 1.98
CA GLU A 91 -41.18 25.92 2.87
C GLU A 91 -42.27 24.86 2.89
N ARG A 92 -42.63 24.29 1.73
CA ARG A 92 -43.58 23.17 1.65
C ARG A 92 -43.13 21.95 2.47
N VAL A 93 -41.86 21.57 2.39
CA VAL A 93 -41.35 20.42 3.15
C VAL A 93 -41.31 20.71 4.64
N LYS A 94 -41.00 21.95 5.06
CA LYS A 94 -41.08 22.35 6.48
C LYS A 94 -42.50 22.25 7.02
N GLU A 95 -43.50 22.73 6.27
CA GLU A 95 -44.92 22.62 6.63
C GLU A 95 -45.38 21.16 6.78
N LEU A 96 -44.82 20.26 5.98
CA LEU A 96 -45.10 18.81 6.04
C LEU A 96 -44.35 18.08 7.18
N GLY A 97 -43.58 18.79 8.01
CA GLY A 97 -42.84 18.22 9.14
C GLY A 97 -41.39 17.83 8.83
N GLY A 98 -40.87 18.22 7.66
CA GLY A 98 -39.47 18.09 7.29
C GLY A 98 -39.06 16.70 6.82
N LEU A 99 -37.75 16.42 6.88
CA LEU A 99 -37.20 15.13 6.46
C LEU A 99 -37.57 14.03 7.46
N HIS A 100 -38.19 12.94 6.97
CA HIS A 100 -38.42 11.73 7.75
C HIS A 100 -37.36 10.67 7.46
N VAL A 101 -36.67 10.21 8.50
CA VAL A 101 -35.65 9.16 8.40
C VAL A 101 -36.21 7.84 8.92
N VAL A 102 -36.20 6.82 8.06
CA VAL A 102 -36.60 5.45 8.40
C VAL A 102 -35.35 4.57 8.48
N GLY A 103 -35.07 4.02 9.66
CA GLY A 103 -34.10 2.94 9.82
C GLY A 103 -34.81 1.60 9.68
N THR A 104 -34.30 0.72 8.82
CA THR A 104 -34.89 -0.60 8.54
C THR A 104 -34.34 -1.71 9.44
N GLU A 105 -33.22 -1.44 10.13
CA GLU A 105 -32.57 -2.31 11.09
C GLU A 105 -31.69 -1.45 12.01
N ARG A 106 -31.08 -2.06 13.03
CA ARG A 106 -30.02 -1.40 13.82
C ARG A 106 -28.65 -1.80 13.31
N HIS A 107 -27.76 -0.83 13.23
CA HIS A 107 -26.36 -1.08 12.95
C HIS A 107 -25.67 -1.69 14.18
N GLU A 108 -24.47 -2.24 13.94
CA GLU A 108 -23.58 -2.77 14.99
C GLU A 108 -23.18 -1.75 16.07
N ALA A 109 -23.40 -0.46 15.83
CA ALA A 109 -23.12 0.60 16.80
C ALA A 109 -24.19 1.71 16.79
N ARG A 110 -24.62 2.12 17.99
CA ARG A 110 -25.61 3.18 18.24
C ARG A 110 -25.18 4.51 17.64
N ARG A 111 -23.87 4.77 17.58
CA ARG A 111 -23.31 5.96 16.94
C ARG A 111 -23.67 6.04 15.44
N ILE A 112 -23.73 4.91 14.74
CA ILE A 112 -24.08 4.87 13.31
C ILE A 112 -25.57 5.13 13.14
N ASP A 113 -26.41 4.51 13.97
CA ASP A 113 -27.85 4.81 13.98
C ASP A 113 -28.12 6.29 14.25
N ASN A 114 -27.39 6.91 15.18
CA ASN A 114 -27.53 8.34 15.47
C ASN A 114 -27.07 9.22 14.30
N GLN A 115 -26.09 8.79 13.51
CA GLN A 115 -25.72 9.50 12.28
C GLN A 115 -26.84 9.45 11.23
N LEU A 116 -27.55 8.33 11.15
CA LEU A 116 -28.72 8.22 10.29
C LEU A 116 -29.84 9.14 10.79
N ARG A 117 -30.18 9.11 12.09
CA ARG A 117 -31.16 10.03 12.72
C ARG A 117 -30.82 11.50 12.45
N GLY A 118 -29.56 11.87 12.63
CA GLY A 118 -29.03 13.21 12.44
C GLY A 118 -29.00 13.71 10.98
N ARG A 119 -29.48 12.90 10.02
CA ARG A 119 -29.78 13.38 8.67
C ARG A 119 -31.00 14.29 8.65
N SER A 120 -31.95 14.07 9.54
CA SER A 120 -33.11 14.94 9.76
C SER A 120 -32.80 16.04 10.77
N GLY A 121 -33.60 17.12 10.75
CA GLY A 121 -33.56 18.17 11.78
C GLY A 121 -32.27 19.02 11.81
N ARG A 122 -31.63 19.23 10.66
CA ARG A 122 -30.39 20.02 10.59
C ARG A 122 -30.69 21.50 10.71
N LEU A 123 -29.79 22.26 11.35
CA LEU A 123 -29.92 23.71 11.55
C LEU A 123 -31.25 24.15 12.21
N GLY A 124 -31.90 23.26 12.97
CA GLY A 124 -33.20 23.53 13.60
C GLY A 124 -34.40 23.33 12.69
N ASP A 125 -34.22 22.78 11.47
CA ASP A 125 -35.32 22.38 10.61
C ASP A 125 -36.23 21.34 11.31
N PRO A 126 -37.53 21.29 10.97
CA PRO A 126 -38.38 20.19 11.39
C PRO A 126 -37.86 18.87 10.80
N GLY A 127 -38.11 17.78 11.51
CA GLY A 127 -37.73 16.45 11.07
C GLY A 127 -38.12 15.39 12.08
N SER A 128 -38.16 14.15 11.62
CA SER A 128 -38.46 13.01 12.47
C SER A 128 -37.65 11.79 12.05
N SER A 129 -37.44 10.87 12.98
CA SER A 129 -36.80 9.60 12.69
C SER A 129 -37.48 8.46 13.42
N ARG A 130 -37.55 7.30 12.77
CA ARG A 130 -38.11 6.07 13.35
C ARG A 130 -37.32 4.87 12.85
N PHE A 131 -37.06 3.92 13.74
CA PHE A 131 -36.43 2.65 13.40
C PHE A 131 -37.48 1.56 13.51
N PHE A 132 -37.56 0.73 12.47
CA PHE A 132 -38.32 -0.51 12.45
C PHE A 132 -37.32 -1.64 12.53
N LEU A 133 -37.60 -2.62 13.38
CA LEU A 133 -36.71 -3.73 13.68
C LEU A 133 -37.51 -5.02 13.60
N SER A 134 -36.90 -6.06 13.07
CA SER A 134 -37.41 -7.42 13.16
C SER A 134 -36.59 -8.23 14.15
N LEU A 135 -37.22 -9.24 14.74
CA LEU A 135 -36.50 -10.24 15.54
C LEU A 135 -35.62 -11.15 14.67
N GLU A 136 -35.84 -11.15 13.36
CA GLU A 136 -35.03 -11.87 12.38
C GLU A 136 -33.81 -11.07 11.89
N ASP A 137 -33.68 -9.79 12.27
CA ASP A 137 -32.56 -8.94 11.87
C ASP A 137 -31.21 -9.52 12.32
N ASP A 138 -30.16 -9.28 11.55
CA ASP A 138 -28.83 -9.87 11.78
C ASP A 138 -28.26 -9.58 13.17
N LEU A 139 -28.52 -8.39 13.71
CA LEU A 139 -28.11 -8.01 15.07
C LEU A 139 -28.76 -8.93 16.12
N VAL A 140 -30.06 -9.18 15.97
CA VAL A 140 -30.86 -9.99 16.89
C VAL A 140 -30.53 -11.46 16.70
N ARG A 141 -30.39 -11.92 15.45
CA ARG A 141 -30.02 -13.31 15.14
C ARG A 141 -28.64 -13.68 15.67
N ARG A 142 -27.64 -12.80 15.54
CA ARG A 142 -26.26 -13.08 15.95
C ARG A 142 -26.03 -12.90 17.45
N PHE A 143 -26.76 -12.00 18.12
CA PHE A 143 -26.46 -11.61 19.51
C PHE A 143 -27.64 -11.61 20.48
N GLY A 144 -28.87 -11.75 19.97
CA GLY A 144 -30.12 -11.83 20.73
C GLY A 144 -30.41 -13.20 21.36
N GLY A 145 -29.90 -14.28 20.76
CA GLY A 145 -29.90 -15.65 21.29
C GLY A 145 -31.29 -16.25 21.58
N ASP A 146 -31.30 -17.42 22.24
CA ASP A 146 -32.51 -18.21 22.59
C ASP A 146 -33.53 -17.47 23.47
N ARG A 147 -33.08 -16.40 24.16
CA ARG A 147 -33.92 -15.63 25.09
C ARG A 147 -35.01 -14.84 24.37
N ILE A 148 -34.75 -14.35 23.15
CA ILE A 148 -35.71 -13.57 22.38
C ILE A 148 -36.71 -14.52 21.70
N THR A 149 -36.25 -15.66 21.19
CA THR A 149 -37.09 -16.72 20.63
C THR A 149 -38.06 -17.27 21.67
N GLY A 150 -37.59 -17.58 22.89
CA GLY A 150 -38.47 -18.07 23.97
C GLY A 150 -39.45 -17.03 24.52
N ILE A 151 -39.26 -15.75 24.23
CA ILE A 151 -40.20 -14.67 24.55
C ILE A 151 -41.33 -14.61 23.50
N MET A 152 -41.03 -14.84 22.21
CA MET A 152 -42.06 -14.94 21.15
C MET A 152 -43.04 -16.09 21.41
N ASP A 153 -42.52 -17.29 21.69
CA ASP A 153 -43.32 -18.50 21.92
C ASP A 153 -44.31 -18.33 23.08
N ARG A 154 -43.98 -17.45 24.04
CA ARG A 154 -44.82 -17.17 25.22
C ARG A 154 -45.78 -16.01 25.04
N LEU A 155 -45.44 -15.02 24.22
CA LEU A 155 -46.25 -13.82 24.02
C LEU A 155 -47.38 -14.04 23.00
N GLY A 156 -47.28 -15.03 22.13
CA GLY A 156 -48.36 -15.37 21.18
C GLY A 156 -48.81 -14.17 20.34
N VAL A 157 -47.86 -13.31 19.95
CA VAL A 157 -48.15 -12.07 19.21
C VAL A 157 -48.43 -12.42 17.76
N GLU A 158 -49.49 -11.84 17.20
CA GLU A 158 -49.78 -11.92 15.75
C GLU A 158 -48.64 -11.26 14.95
N GLU A 159 -48.30 -11.82 13.78
CA GLU A 159 -47.14 -11.41 12.96
C GLU A 159 -47.14 -9.92 12.60
N ASP A 160 -48.31 -9.29 12.49
CA ASP A 160 -48.46 -7.91 12.05
C ASP A 160 -48.59 -6.88 13.19
N MET A 161 -48.56 -7.31 14.46
CA MET A 161 -48.70 -6.39 15.60
C MET A 161 -47.34 -5.85 16.10
N PRO A 162 -47.15 -4.52 16.18
CA PRO A 162 -45.95 -3.93 16.76
C PRO A 162 -45.75 -4.35 18.23
N ILE A 163 -44.57 -4.89 18.53
CA ILE A 163 -44.20 -5.31 19.88
C ILE A 163 -43.68 -4.10 20.66
N GLU A 164 -44.53 -3.48 21.48
CA GLU A 164 -44.14 -2.39 22.38
C GLU A 164 -43.87 -2.92 23.81
N ALA A 165 -42.87 -3.79 23.94
CA ALA A 165 -42.45 -4.34 25.23
C ALA A 165 -41.09 -3.76 25.67
N GLY A 166 -41.05 -3.06 26.80
CA GLY A 166 -39.80 -2.49 27.34
C GLY A 166 -38.69 -3.53 27.56
N MET A 167 -39.06 -4.79 27.84
CA MET A 167 -38.13 -5.91 27.95
C MET A 167 -37.42 -6.23 26.62
N VAL A 168 -38.15 -6.20 25.50
CA VAL A 168 -37.62 -6.48 24.16
C VAL A 168 -36.70 -5.33 23.72
N SER A 169 -37.12 -4.07 23.91
CA SER A 169 -36.27 -2.90 23.65
C SER A 169 -34.93 -2.94 24.39
N LYS A 170 -34.95 -3.34 25.67
CA LYS A 170 -33.72 -3.49 26.48
C LYS A 170 -32.86 -4.66 26.01
N ALA A 171 -33.45 -5.75 25.55
CA ALA A 171 -32.71 -6.89 25.01
C ALA A 171 -31.96 -6.50 23.72
N ILE A 172 -32.61 -5.75 22.83
CA ILE A 172 -32.00 -5.23 21.59
C ILE A 172 -30.86 -4.24 21.91
N GLU A 173 -31.06 -3.34 22.88
CA GLU A 173 -30.00 -2.41 23.32
C GLU A 173 -28.78 -3.18 23.88
N ASN A 174 -29.00 -4.17 24.73
CA ASN A 174 -27.92 -5.00 25.28
C ASN A 174 -27.19 -5.80 24.18
N ALA A 175 -27.90 -6.31 23.18
CA ALA A 175 -27.30 -6.98 22.03
C ALA A 175 -26.39 -6.02 21.27
N GLN A 176 -26.86 -4.81 20.99
CA GLN A 176 -26.06 -3.76 20.34
C GLN A 176 -24.81 -3.40 21.15
N THR A 177 -24.94 -3.17 22.46
CA THR A 177 -23.79 -2.89 23.34
C THR A 177 -22.77 -4.03 23.36
N ARG A 178 -23.23 -5.29 23.31
CA ARG A 178 -22.33 -6.45 23.22
C ARG A 178 -21.54 -6.46 21.91
N VAL A 179 -22.18 -6.14 20.79
CA VAL A 179 -21.50 -6.02 19.48
C VAL A 179 -20.49 -4.88 19.49
N GLU A 180 -20.85 -3.73 20.06
CA GLU A 180 -19.92 -2.62 20.22
C GLU A 180 -18.69 -3.01 21.06
N GLY A 181 -18.91 -3.71 22.18
CA GLY A 181 -17.83 -4.22 23.02
C GLY A 181 -16.93 -5.22 22.28
N HIS A 182 -17.53 -6.17 21.54
CA HIS A 182 -16.78 -7.12 20.74
C HIS A 182 -15.93 -6.44 19.66
N ASN A 183 -16.49 -5.49 18.92
CA ASN A 183 -15.77 -4.70 17.93
C ASN A 183 -14.68 -3.83 18.55
N PHE A 184 -14.92 -3.29 19.76
CA PHE A 184 -13.91 -2.57 20.53
C PHE A 184 -12.74 -3.47 20.91
N ASP A 185 -13.02 -4.67 21.42
CA ASP A 185 -11.99 -5.64 21.81
C ASP A 185 -11.16 -6.11 20.62
N ILE A 186 -11.79 -6.36 19.45
CA ILE A 186 -11.07 -6.66 18.21
C ILE A 186 -10.11 -5.53 17.85
N ARG A 187 -10.58 -4.27 17.84
CA ARG A 187 -9.72 -3.13 17.50
C ARG A 187 -8.59 -2.93 18.52
N LYS A 188 -8.89 -3.10 19.79
CA LYS A 188 -7.91 -3.04 20.88
C LYS A 188 -6.86 -4.15 20.72
N HIS A 189 -7.28 -5.35 20.33
CA HIS A 189 -6.37 -6.44 20.02
C HIS A 189 -5.48 -6.07 18.83
N VAL A 190 -6.04 -5.65 17.69
CA VAL A 190 -5.25 -5.23 16.51
C VAL A 190 -4.26 -4.12 16.87
N LEU A 191 -4.68 -3.10 17.61
CA LEU A 191 -3.83 -1.99 18.05
C LEU A 191 -2.64 -2.49 18.89
N ARG A 192 -2.87 -3.40 19.85
CA ARG A 192 -1.80 -3.91 20.74
C ARG A 192 -0.69 -4.65 20.00
N TYR A 193 -1.02 -5.35 18.91
CA TYR A 193 0.01 -6.01 18.08
C TYR A 193 0.70 -4.99 17.17
N ASP A 194 -0.05 -4.02 16.64
CA ASP A 194 0.50 -2.94 15.81
C ASP A 194 1.45 -2.03 16.60
N GLU A 195 1.19 -1.75 17.88
CA GLU A 195 2.07 -0.98 18.76
C GLU A 195 3.53 -1.49 18.74
N VAL A 196 3.71 -2.81 18.78
CA VAL A 196 5.04 -3.45 18.73
C VAL A 196 5.75 -3.17 17.40
N VAL A 197 5.01 -3.29 16.30
CA VAL A 197 5.55 -3.05 14.95
C VAL A 197 5.78 -1.56 14.72
N ASN A 198 4.95 -0.70 15.30
CA ASN A 198 5.05 0.74 15.19
C ASN A 198 6.32 1.28 15.86
N GLU A 199 6.65 0.80 17.07
CA GLU A 199 7.91 1.15 17.75
C GLU A 199 9.13 0.82 16.87
N GLN A 200 9.16 -0.39 16.29
CA GLN A 200 10.24 -0.81 15.38
C GLN A 200 10.28 0.04 14.11
N ARG A 201 9.10 0.35 13.55
CA ARG A 201 8.95 1.16 12.34
C ARG A 201 9.48 2.58 12.55
N GLU A 202 9.21 3.18 13.69
CA GLU A 202 9.71 4.52 14.03
C GLU A 202 11.24 4.56 14.02
N THR A 203 11.90 3.55 14.60
CA THR A 203 13.37 3.44 14.57
C THR A 203 13.89 3.25 13.15
N ILE A 204 13.35 2.29 12.38
CA ILE A 204 13.78 2.04 11.00
C ILE A 204 13.55 3.27 10.10
N TYR A 205 12.45 4.00 10.28
CA TYR A 205 12.17 5.19 9.50
C TYR A 205 13.06 6.38 9.89
N ALA A 206 13.44 6.48 11.17
CA ALA A 206 14.44 7.44 11.62
C ALA A 206 15.79 7.15 10.97
N GLU A 207 16.23 5.88 10.97
CA GLU A 207 17.47 5.45 10.32
C GLU A 207 17.45 5.71 8.80
N ARG A 208 16.37 5.35 8.11
CA ARG A 208 16.20 5.67 6.68
C ARG A 208 16.30 7.16 6.40
N ARG A 209 15.67 7.99 7.25
CA ARG A 209 15.75 9.44 7.12
C ARG A 209 17.18 9.92 7.32
N ARG A 210 17.87 9.42 8.35
CA ARG A 210 19.28 9.72 8.63
C ARG A 210 20.16 9.43 7.41
N ILE A 211 20.03 8.24 6.82
CA ILE A 211 20.75 7.83 5.60
C ILE A 211 20.51 8.78 4.41
N LEU A 212 19.29 9.28 4.27
CA LEU A 212 18.92 10.20 3.18
C LEU A 212 19.39 11.64 3.41
N THR A 213 19.47 12.09 4.67
CA THR A 213 19.73 13.50 5.00
C THR A 213 21.17 13.79 5.42
N GLU A 214 21.87 12.81 5.97
CA GLU A 214 23.23 13.03 6.45
C GLU A 214 24.22 13.26 5.31
N PRO A 215 25.15 14.22 5.49
CA PRO A 215 26.15 14.53 4.47
C PRO A 215 27.17 13.41 4.28
N SER A 216 27.47 12.64 5.33
CA SER A 216 28.41 11.52 5.29
C SER A 216 27.99 10.42 6.24
N LEU A 217 28.03 9.17 5.75
CA LEU A 217 27.71 7.96 6.49
C LEU A 217 28.98 7.19 6.89
N LYS A 218 30.18 7.74 6.59
CA LYS A 218 31.48 7.14 6.92
C LYS A 218 31.56 6.70 8.38
N PRO A 219 31.25 7.56 9.37
CA PRO A 219 31.48 7.21 10.77
C PRO A 219 30.63 6.01 11.17
N THR A 220 29.34 6.03 10.78
CA THR A 220 28.41 4.92 11.01
C THR A 220 28.89 3.62 10.38
N ILE A 221 29.42 3.66 9.15
CA ILE A 221 29.93 2.46 8.48
C ILE A 221 31.20 1.94 9.15
N ILE A 222 32.10 2.81 9.59
CA ILE A 222 33.28 2.42 10.35
C ILE A 222 32.88 1.71 11.64
N ASP A 223 31.94 2.28 12.40
CA ASP A 223 31.43 1.67 13.63
C ASP A 223 30.79 0.30 13.32
N MET A 224 30.00 0.19 12.24
CA MET A 224 29.42 -1.07 11.79
C MET A 224 30.47 -2.13 11.42
N ILE A 225 31.59 -1.74 10.81
CA ILE A 225 32.69 -2.65 10.47
C ILE A 225 33.32 -3.20 11.75
N THR A 226 33.62 -2.33 12.71
CA THR A 226 34.19 -2.71 14.01
C THR A 226 33.25 -3.67 14.74
N GLU A 227 31.98 -3.28 14.91
CA GLU A 227 30.98 -4.12 15.60
C GLU A 227 30.77 -5.49 14.94
N GLU A 228 30.86 -5.59 13.61
CA GLU A 228 30.68 -6.84 12.90
C GLU A 228 31.88 -7.79 13.08
N ILE A 229 33.10 -7.25 13.14
CA ILE A 229 34.32 -8.04 13.36
C ILE A 229 34.41 -8.47 14.82
N ASP A 230 34.20 -7.56 15.76
CA ASP A 230 34.19 -7.86 17.20
C ASP A 230 33.12 -8.91 17.51
N GLY A 231 31.90 -8.72 16.98
CA GLY A 231 30.82 -9.69 17.17
C GLY A 231 31.11 -11.07 16.57
N ALA A 232 31.89 -11.15 15.49
CA ALA A 232 32.32 -12.43 14.92
C ALA A 232 33.36 -13.14 15.80
N ILE A 233 34.25 -12.38 16.43
CA ILE A 233 35.28 -12.89 17.35
C ILE A 233 34.66 -13.31 18.68
N ASP A 234 33.76 -12.51 19.25
CA ASP A 234 33.01 -12.85 20.47
C ASP A 234 32.20 -14.14 20.29
N HIS A 235 31.59 -14.30 19.11
CA HIS A 235 30.85 -15.51 18.78
C HIS A 235 31.76 -16.73 18.67
N PHE A 236 32.96 -16.56 18.11
CA PHE A 236 33.97 -17.61 18.05
C PHE A 236 34.45 -18.01 19.45
N GLU A 237 34.78 -17.04 20.31
CA GLU A 237 35.19 -17.27 21.70
C GLU A 237 34.11 -18.02 22.50
N SER A 238 32.85 -17.59 22.37
CA SER A 238 31.71 -18.20 23.08
C SER A 238 31.46 -19.67 22.70
N ASN A 239 31.83 -20.08 21.48
CA ASN A 239 31.68 -21.46 21.00
C ASN A 239 32.86 -22.36 21.40
N ALA A 240 33.99 -21.79 21.80
CA ALA A 240 35.19 -22.52 22.23
C ALA A 240 35.75 -22.01 23.59
N PRO A 241 34.94 -22.03 24.68
CA PRO A 241 35.34 -21.42 25.95
C PRO A 241 36.43 -22.17 26.74
N ASN A 242 36.89 -23.36 26.31
CA ASN A 242 37.68 -24.27 27.13
C ASN A 242 38.79 -25.09 26.41
N ASP A 243 39.21 -24.75 25.18
CA ASP A 243 40.30 -25.48 24.51
C ASP A 243 41.60 -24.66 24.43
N GLU A 244 42.73 -25.31 24.71
CA GLU A 244 44.10 -24.75 24.62
C GLU A 244 44.56 -24.47 23.18
N GLU A 245 43.71 -24.68 22.16
CA GLU A 245 44.00 -24.40 20.75
C GLU A 245 42.78 -23.81 20.05
N TRP A 246 42.69 -22.47 19.98
CA TRP A 246 41.80 -21.82 19.03
C TRP A 246 42.15 -22.24 17.61
N ASP A 247 41.19 -22.74 16.83
CA ASP A 247 41.41 -23.02 15.42
C ASP A 247 41.46 -21.69 14.64
N LEU A 248 42.68 -21.16 14.50
CA LEU A 248 42.95 -19.95 13.75
C LEU A 248 42.48 -20.06 12.29
N HIS A 249 42.46 -21.27 11.72
CA HIS A 249 41.96 -21.47 10.37
C HIS A 249 40.46 -21.21 10.29
N GLU A 250 39.68 -21.70 11.27
CA GLU A 250 38.24 -21.45 11.35
C GLU A 250 37.94 -19.96 11.49
N LEU A 251 38.63 -19.27 12.41
CA LEU A 251 38.47 -17.82 12.60
C LEU A 251 38.76 -17.04 11.32
N ILE A 252 39.84 -17.38 10.60
CA ILE A 252 40.17 -16.75 9.32
C ILE A 252 39.08 -16.99 8.27
N GLN A 253 38.48 -18.18 8.20
CA GLN A 253 37.37 -18.42 7.28
C GLN A 253 36.13 -17.60 7.63
N ILE A 254 35.82 -17.43 8.91
CA ILE A 254 34.72 -16.57 9.38
C ILE A 254 34.98 -15.13 8.93
N LEU A 255 36.16 -14.58 9.21
CA LEU A 255 36.51 -13.20 8.85
C LEU A 255 36.57 -12.99 7.32
N ARG A 256 37.00 -13.99 6.55
CA ARG A 256 37.00 -13.92 5.06
C ARG A 256 35.61 -13.79 4.46
N ASN A 257 34.57 -14.23 5.17
CA ASN A 257 33.19 -14.03 4.73
C ASN A 257 32.70 -12.58 4.97
N ILE A 258 33.39 -11.81 5.81
CA ILE A 258 33.06 -10.41 6.12
C ILE A 258 33.76 -9.49 5.13
N PHE A 259 35.07 -9.67 4.94
CA PHE A 259 35.86 -8.77 4.09
C PHE A 259 36.97 -9.50 3.30
N PRO A 260 37.39 -8.95 2.15
CA PRO A 260 38.48 -9.53 1.39
C PRO A 260 39.82 -9.20 2.05
N PHE A 261 40.53 -10.24 2.50
CA PHE A 261 41.86 -10.08 3.08
C PHE A 261 42.87 -9.52 2.06
N PRO A 262 43.88 -8.76 2.52
CA PRO A 262 44.97 -8.32 1.67
C PRO A 262 45.67 -9.51 0.99
N PRO A 263 46.11 -9.39 -0.28
CA PRO A 263 46.73 -10.49 -1.02
C PRO A 263 48.06 -10.99 -0.40
N ASN A 264 48.69 -10.18 0.46
CA ASN A 264 49.94 -10.50 1.14
C ASN A 264 49.73 -10.94 2.60
N PHE A 265 48.48 -11.17 3.02
CA PHE A 265 48.20 -11.62 4.38
C PHE A 265 48.68 -13.06 4.59
N ASP A 266 49.47 -13.27 5.63
CA ASP A 266 49.97 -14.58 6.04
C ASP A 266 49.30 -14.99 7.36
N PRO A 267 48.48 -16.06 7.40
CA PRO A 267 47.85 -16.58 8.61
C PRO A 267 48.79 -16.77 9.80
N SER A 268 50.08 -17.08 9.56
CA SER A 268 51.03 -17.28 10.65
C SER A 268 51.31 -16.00 11.46
N GLN A 269 50.95 -14.82 10.94
CA GLN A 269 51.08 -13.55 11.66
C GLN A 269 50.19 -13.46 12.90
N TRP A 270 49.16 -14.31 12.98
CA TRP A 270 48.23 -14.36 14.10
C TRP A 270 48.49 -15.51 15.06
N GLU A 271 49.52 -16.33 14.80
CA GLU A 271 49.95 -17.37 15.73
C GLU A 271 50.47 -16.74 17.03
N GLY A 272 49.85 -17.11 18.17
CA GLY A 272 50.25 -16.66 19.50
C GLY A 272 49.77 -15.25 19.90
N LEU A 273 48.96 -14.59 19.08
CA LEU A 273 48.26 -13.35 19.45
C LEU A 273 46.99 -13.66 20.27
N SER A 274 46.56 -12.70 21.09
CA SER A 274 45.25 -12.76 21.74
C SER A 274 44.11 -12.48 20.75
N LEU A 275 42.88 -12.91 21.08
CA LEU A 275 41.71 -12.60 20.25
C LEU A 275 41.49 -11.09 20.11
N ASP A 276 41.73 -10.30 21.17
CA ASP A 276 41.64 -8.84 21.12
C ASP A 276 42.66 -8.24 20.12
N GLU A 277 43.89 -8.75 20.11
CA GLU A 277 44.92 -8.31 19.17
C GLU A 277 44.57 -8.70 17.72
N ILE A 278 43.96 -9.87 17.54
CA ILE A 278 43.46 -10.31 16.22
C ILE A 278 42.29 -9.43 15.77
N ALA A 279 41.38 -9.05 16.68
CA ALA A 279 40.26 -8.15 16.40
C ALA A 279 40.77 -6.80 15.91
N ASP A 280 41.67 -6.16 16.66
CA ASP A 280 42.27 -4.88 16.29
C ASP A 280 42.93 -4.93 14.91
N GLN A 281 43.70 -5.99 14.62
CA GLN A 281 44.33 -6.16 13.31
C GLN A 281 43.32 -6.41 12.18
N ALA A 282 42.28 -7.21 12.43
CA ALA A 282 41.23 -7.48 11.46
C ALA A 282 40.43 -6.21 11.13
N VAL A 283 40.05 -5.43 12.15
CA VAL A 283 39.39 -4.12 11.98
C VAL A 283 40.29 -3.19 11.18
N GLN A 284 41.57 -3.07 11.54
CA GLN A 284 42.50 -2.23 10.80
C GLN A 284 42.61 -2.62 9.32
N MET A 285 42.70 -3.91 9.01
CA MET A 285 42.71 -4.41 7.62
C MET A 285 41.41 -4.11 6.86
N ALA A 286 40.26 -4.22 7.52
CA ALA A 286 38.97 -3.89 6.92
C ALA A 286 38.83 -2.38 6.65
N LEU A 287 39.30 -1.53 7.57
CA LEU A 287 39.32 -0.07 7.39
C LEU A 287 40.26 0.35 6.26
N GLU A 288 41.45 -0.25 6.17
CA GLU A 288 42.37 -0.02 5.05
C GLU A 288 41.75 -0.40 3.70
N THR A 289 40.99 -1.50 3.66
CA THR A 289 40.24 -1.93 2.47
C THR A 289 39.17 -0.90 2.09
N TYR A 290 38.41 -0.40 3.07
CA TYR A 290 37.42 0.65 2.87
C TYR A 290 38.08 1.94 2.35
N GLU A 291 39.19 2.38 2.96
CA GLU A 291 39.92 3.58 2.54
C GLU A 291 40.52 3.45 1.14
N ALA A 292 41.03 2.26 0.79
CA ALA A 292 41.56 1.99 -0.54
C ALA A 292 40.47 2.16 -1.62
N LYS A 293 39.24 1.70 -1.34
CA LYS A 293 38.09 1.93 -2.23
C LYS A 293 37.71 3.40 -2.32
N GLU A 294 37.66 4.12 -1.21
CA GLU A 294 37.37 5.55 -1.22
C GLU A 294 38.40 6.33 -2.06
N LYS A 295 39.69 5.97 -1.97
CA LYS A 295 40.76 6.53 -2.81
C LYS A 295 40.60 6.15 -4.29
N GLU A 296 40.15 4.93 -4.60
CA GLU A 296 39.95 4.44 -5.96
C GLU A 296 38.78 5.13 -6.68
N TYR A 297 37.63 5.26 -6.01
CA TYR A 297 36.38 5.76 -6.60
C TYR A 297 36.16 7.26 -6.36
N GLY A 298 36.82 7.84 -5.37
CA GLY A 298 36.64 9.22 -4.93
C GLY A 298 35.50 9.39 -3.92
N GLU A 299 35.60 10.43 -3.10
CA GLU A 299 34.71 10.66 -1.96
C GLU A 299 33.23 10.77 -2.36
N THR A 300 32.89 11.58 -3.38
CA THR A 300 31.49 11.79 -3.79
C THR A 300 30.81 10.48 -4.22
N VAL A 301 31.50 9.67 -5.04
CA VAL A 301 30.97 8.37 -5.49
C VAL A 301 30.84 7.42 -4.32
N MET A 302 31.81 7.41 -3.40
CA MET A 302 31.76 6.58 -2.19
C MET A 302 30.53 6.93 -1.34
N ARG A 303 30.26 8.21 -1.08
CA ARG A 303 29.07 8.64 -0.31
C ARG A 303 27.75 8.18 -0.95
N ASP A 304 27.66 8.21 -2.28
CA ASP A 304 26.48 7.75 -2.99
C ASP A 304 26.31 6.22 -2.93
N VAL A 305 27.42 5.47 -3.06
CA VAL A 305 27.43 4.01 -2.93
C VAL A 305 27.01 3.57 -1.53
N GLU A 306 27.54 4.21 -0.49
CA GLU A 306 27.16 3.95 0.90
C GLU A 306 25.67 4.11 1.11
N ARG A 307 25.12 5.25 0.67
CA ARG A 307 23.69 5.54 0.79
C ARG A 307 22.85 4.49 0.07
N GLN A 308 23.24 4.10 -1.15
CA GLN A 308 22.52 3.08 -1.92
C GLN A 308 22.57 1.71 -1.24
N ILE A 309 23.74 1.28 -0.77
CA ILE A 309 23.91 -0.01 -0.08
C ILE A 309 23.12 -0.04 1.22
N MET A 310 23.25 1.00 2.06
CA MET A 310 22.53 1.08 3.34
C MET A 310 21.02 1.09 3.15
N LEU A 311 20.50 1.91 2.23
CA LEU A 311 19.06 1.94 1.95
C LEU A 311 18.57 0.60 1.40
N HIS A 312 19.32 -0.03 0.50
CA HIS A 312 18.94 -1.32 -0.06
C HIS A 312 18.89 -2.41 1.00
N ALA A 313 19.90 -2.49 1.87
CA ALA A 313 19.96 -3.47 2.96
C ALA A 313 18.80 -3.27 3.94
N VAL A 314 18.58 -2.03 4.42
CA VAL A 314 17.48 -1.70 5.33
C VAL A 314 16.13 -2.03 4.72
N ASP A 315 15.87 -1.61 3.47
CA ASP A 315 14.56 -1.80 2.83
C ASP A 315 14.25 -3.26 2.56
N HIS A 316 15.23 -4.01 2.02
CA HIS A 316 15.02 -5.41 1.68
C HIS A 316 14.79 -6.26 2.94
N ARG A 317 15.61 -6.05 3.98
CA ARG A 317 15.50 -6.79 5.24
C ARG A 317 14.24 -6.41 6.03
N TRP A 318 13.87 -5.12 6.04
CA TRP A 318 12.64 -4.67 6.69
C TRP A 318 11.37 -5.26 6.08
N VAL A 319 11.27 -5.32 4.74
CA VAL A 319 10.11 -5.93 4.06
C VAL A 319 9.98 -7.41 4.42
N ARG A 320 11.11 -8.13 4.46
CA ARG A 320 11.14 -9.53 4.88
C ARG A 320 10.68 -9.68 6.34
N HIS A 321 11.21 -8.85 7.24
CA HIS A 321 10.83 -8.84 8.64
C HIS A 321 9.34 -8.60 8.86
N LEU A 322 8.74 -7.64 8.15
CA LEU A 322 7.28 -7.42 8.20
C LEU A 322 6.49 -8.66 7.79
N THR A 323 6.95 -9.37 6.76
CA THR A 323 6.32 -10.62 6.32
C THR A 323 6.42 -11.72 7.38
N ASP A 324 7.57 -11.83 8.05
CA ASP A 324 7.77 -12.82 9.09
C ASP A 324 7.00 -12.47 10.38
N LEU A 325 6.84 -11.18 10.71
CA LEU A 325 5.97 -10.71 11.79
C LEU A 325 4.48 -10.99 11.52
N ASP A 326 4.01 -10.83 10.29
CA ASP A 326 2.63 -11.17 9.93
C ASP A 326 2.38 -12.68 10.14
N ARG A 327 3.31 -13.54 9.72
CA ARG A 327 3.26 -14.99 9.96
C ARG A 327 3.28 -15.32 11.46
N LEU A 328 4.16 -14.65 12.21
CA LEU A 328 4.23 -14.81 13.66
C LEU A 328 2.88 -14.45 14.31
N ARG A 329 2.27 -13.33 13.91
CA ARG A 329 0.96 -12.89 14.43
C ARG A 329 -0.14 -13.90 14.15
N GLU A 330 -0.16 -14.50 12.96
CA GLU A 330 -1.15 -15.55 12.61
C GLU A 330 -0.95 -16.83 13.43
N GLY A 331 0.31 -17.22 13.72
CA GLY A 331 0.63 -18.46 14.44
C GLY A 331 0.60 -18.35 15.96
N ILE A 332 0.88 -17.17 16.54
CA ILE A 332 1.11 -17.01 17.98
C ILE A 332 -0.13 -17.30 18.83
N GLY A 333 -1.33 -17.21 18.24
CA GLY A 333 -2.59 -17.55 18.93
C GLY A 333 -2.62 -18.97 19.50
N LEU A 334 -1.85 -19.90 18.91
CA LEU A 334 -1.74 -21.29 19.41
C LEU A 334 -0.98 -21.40 20.74
N GLN A 335 -0.17 -20.40 21.11
CA GLN A 335 0.53 -20.35 22.41
C GLN A 335 -0.44 -20.19 23.58
N ALA A 336 -1.67 -19.72 23.35
CA ALA A 336 -2.71 -19.65 24.38
C ALA A 336 -3.02 -21.02 25.00
N ILE A 337 -2.76 -22.12 24.27
CA ILE A 337 -2.91 -23.50 24.75
C ILE A 337 -1.95 -23.79 25.93
N ALA A 338 -0.78 -23.14 25.94
CA ALA A 338 0.23 -23.29 26.98
C ALA A 338 0.04 -22.34 28.18
N GLN A 339 -1.14 -21.69 28.31
CA GLN A 339 -1.45 -20.70 29.35
C GLN A 339 -0.51 -19.47 29.36
N VAL A 340 0.20 -19.22 28.26
CA VAL A 340 1.00 -18.01 28.07
C VAL A 340 0.14 -16.99 27.34
N ASP A 341 0.17 -15.72 27.79
CA ASP A 341 -0.50 -14.64 27.07
C ASP A 341 0.13 -14.48 25.66
N PRO A 342 -0.64 -14.67 24.58
CA PRO A 342 -0.12 -14.60 23.21
C PRO A 342 0.53 -13.26 22.88
N LEU A 343 0.06 -12.15 23.46
CA LEU A 343 0.63 -10.83 23.21
C LEU A 343 2.01 -10.70 23.86
N VAL A 344 2.20 -11.25 25.05
CA VAL A 344 3.51 -11.24 25.73
C VAL A 344 4.50 -12.11 24.95
N ALA A 345 4.07 -13.30 24.51
CA ALA A 345 4.87 -14.18 23.66
C ALA A 345 5.23 -13.49 22.33
N TYR A 346 4.26 -12.86 21.67
CA TYR A 346 4.47 -12.09 20.44
C TYR A 346 5.49 -10.98 20.63
N LYS A 347 5.37 -10.17 21.69
CA LYS A 347 6.32 -9.08 22.00
C LYS A 347 7.75 -9.59 22.16
N ARG A 348 7.93 -10.70 22.89
CA ARG A 348 9.25 -11.29 23.11
C ARG A 348 9.87 -11.78 21.80
N GLU A 349 9.10 -12.52 21.01
CA GLU A 349 9.58 -13.10 19.77
C GLU A 349 9.83 -12.03 18.70
N ALA A 350 8.92 -11.05 18.57
CA ALA A 350 9.08 -9.91 17.67
C ALA A 350 10.30 -9.05 18.01
N PHE A 351 10.63 -8.91 19.30
CA PHE A 351 11.85 -8.21 19.73
C PHE A 351 13.11 -9.02 19.37
N ALA A 352 13.12 -10.33 19.60
CA ALA A 352 14.24 -11.18 19.21
C ALA A 352 14.47 -11.15 17.68
N MET A 353 13.40 -11.25 16.89
CA MET A 353 13.46 -11.10 15.43
C MET A 353 13.99 -9.73 15.00
N TYR A 354 13.60 -8.65 15.71
CA TYR A 354 14.09 -7.31 15.43
C TYR A 354 15.59 -7.15 15.73
N GLN A 355 16.09 -7.73 16.81
CA GLN A 355 17.55 -7.73 17.09
C GLN A 355 18.32 -8.49 16.02
N ALA A 356 17.82 -9.67 15.59
CA ALA A 356 18.40 -10.42 14.49
C ALA A 356 18.38 -9.62 13.17
N LEU A 357 17.28 -8.91 12.89
CA LEU A 357 17.16 -8.02 11.74
C LEU A 357 18.25 -6.93 11.74
N MET A 358 18.50 -6.28 12.87
CA MET A 358 19.52 -5.23 12.96
C MET A 358 20.92 -5.78 12.69
N GLY A 359 21.24 -6.96 13.23
CA GLY A 359 22.48 -7.68 12.92
C GLY A 359 22.61 -8.05 11.44
N ASP A 360 21.54 -8.60 10.85
CA ASP A 360 21.48 -8.95 9.43
C ASP A 360 21.70 -7.73 8.52
N ILE A 361 21.09 -6.59 8.84
CA ILE A 361 21.26 -5.32 8.10
C ILE A 361 22.72 -4.88 8.17
N ARG A 362 23.32 -4.86 9.37
CA ARG A 362 24.74 -4.49 9.55
C ARG A 362 25.65 -5.40 8.75
N SER A 363 25.47 -6.72 8.85
CA SER A 363 26.26 -7.71 8.14
C SER A 363 26.19 -7.54 6.62
N ASP A 364 24.98 -7.32 6.07
CA ASP A 364 24.79 -7.07 4.64
C ASP A 364 25.48 -5.79 4.19
N ILE A 365 25.41 -4.71 4.98
CA ILE A 365 26.06 -3.43 4.67
C ILE A 365 27.58 -3.60 4.65
N VAL A 366 28.17 -4.20 5.69
CA VAL A 366 29.62 -4.38 5.82
C VAL A 366 30.15 -5.27 4.69
N LYS A 367 29.50 -6.40 4.42
CA LYS A 367 29.90 -7.29 3.33
C LYS A 367 29.78 -6.61 1.98
N ALA A 368 28.68 -5.88 1.72
CA ALA A 368 28.50 -5.18 0.44
C ALA A 368 29.51 -4.03 0.26
N ILE A 369 29.76 -3.21 1.29
CA ILE A 369 30.68 -2.07 1.20
C ILE A 369 32.15 -2.52 1.04
N LEU A 370 32.54 -3.64 1.64
CA LEU A 370 33.91 -4.16 1.54
C LEU A 370 34.13 -5.01 0.28
N SER A 371 33.07 -5.55 -0.34
CA SER A 371 33.18 -6.39 -1.54
C SER A 371 32.83 -5.69 -2.85
N PHE A 372 32.11 -4.54 -2.85
CA PHE A 372 31.62 -3.95 -4.10
C PHE A 372 32.73 -3.60 -5.09
N ARG A 373 32.40 -3.69 -6.38
CA ARG A 373 33.23 -3.20 -7.49
C ARG A 373 32.33 -2.45 -8.45
N ILE A 374 32.70 -1.22 -8.82
CA ILE A 374 31.94 -0.46 -9.82
C ILE A 374 32.41 -0.89 -11.20
N GLU A 375 31.54 -1.59 -11.92
CA GLU A 375 31.79 -1.91 -13.31
C GLU A 375 31.63 -0.62 -14.13
N ARG A 376 32.75 0.01 -14.51
CA ARG A 376 32.71 1.16 -15.43
C ARG A 376 32.14 0.67 -16.75
N GLU A 377 30.91 1.06 -17.07
CA GLU A 377 30.31 0.80 -18.39
C GLU A 377 31.32 1.18 -19.46
N ARG A 378 31.80 0.18 -20.22
CA ARG A 378 32.49 0.46 -21.48
C ARG A 378 31.49 1.23 -22.34
N PRO A 379 31.89 2.37 -22.95
CA PRO A 379 30.95 3.16 -23.73
C PRO A 379 30.31 2.25 -24.77
N VAL A 380 29.00 2.05 -24.64
CA VAL A 380 28.22 1.29 -25.60
C VAL A 380 28.40 2.03 -26.92
N LEU A 381 29.13 1.42 -27.87
CA LEU A 381 29.23 1.94 -29.24
C LEU A 381 27.81 2.26 -29.70
N GLN A 382 27.52 3.56 -29.88
CA GLN A 382 26.21 4.04 -30.31
C GLN A 382 25.80 3.23 -31.53
N ARG A 383 24.80 2.35 -31.36
CA ARG A 383 24.20 1.67 -32.51
C ARG A 383 23.58 2.77 -33.37
N ALA A 384 24.05 2.86 -34.61
CA ALA A 384 23.54 3.81 -35.58
C ALA A 384 22.00 3.74 -35.63
N PRO A 385 21.31 4.89 -35.81
CA PRO A 385 19.85 4.93 -35.74
C PRO A 385 19.24 3.95 -36.73
N ILE A 386 18.36 3.08 -36.23
CA ILE A 386 17.55 2.19 -37.05
C ILE A 386 16.62 3.10 -37.86
N VAL A 387 16.89 3.22 -39.16
CA VAL A 387 16.01 3.92 -40.10
C VAL A 387 14.64 3.22 -40.09
N GLN A 388 13.66 3.84 -39.46
CA GLN A 388 12.26 3.41 -39.51
C GLN A 388 11.69 3.72 -40.91
N ASN A 389 11.84 2.77 -41.83
CA ASN A 389 11.04 2.76 -43.06
C ASN A 389 9.69 2.10 -42.77
N ILE A 390 8.77 2.83 -42.14
CA ILE A 390 7.36 2.46 -42.15
C ILE A 390 6.80 2.89 -43.51
N ARG A 391 6.65 1.94 -44.44
CA ARG A 391 5.77 2.07 -45.59
C ARG A 391 4.55 1.18 -45.36
N THR A 392 3.39 1.79 -45.20
CA THR A 392 2.08 1.14 -45.25
C THR A 392 1.73 0.88 -46.72
N ASN A 393 1.60 -0.39 -47.10
CA ASN A 393 1.15 -0.75 -48.45
C ASN A 393 -0.38 -0.60 -48.53
N ARG A 394 -0.85 0.44 -49.21
CA ARG A 394 -2.09 0.40 -49.99
C ARG A 394 -1.74 0.87 -51.41
N ASP A 395 -2.18 0.07 -52.38
CA ASP A 395 -2.14 0.25 -53.83
C ASP A 395 -0.90 -0.25 -54.61
N GLY A 396 -1.06 -1.48 -55.12
CA GLY A 396 -1.02 -1.80 -56.56
C GLY A 396 0.27 -1.59 -57.34
N GLY A 397 1.04 -2.68 -57.56
CA GLY A 397 2.06 -2.71 -58.60
C GLY A 397 3.05 -3.86 -58.43
N GLY A 398 3.05 -4.82 -59.37
CA GLY A 398 3.71 -6.11 -59.23
C GLY A 398 5.24 -6.10 -59.07
N ALA A 399 5.72 -6.92 -58.14
CA ALA A 399 6.95 -7.71 -58.26
C ALA A 399 6.88 -8.86 -57.24
N LYS A 400 6.89 -10.12 -57.71
CA LYS A 400 6.96 -11.28 -56.81
C LYS A 400 8.35 -11.31 -56.15
N GLN A 401 8.43 -10.96 -54.87
CA GLN A 401 9.61 -11.20 -54.05
C GLN A 401 9.64 -12.67 -53.64
N THR A 402 10.54 -13.44 -54.25
CA THR A 402 10.85 -14.82 -53.84
C THR A 402 11.52 -14.81 -52.48
N THR A 403 10.86 -15.42 -51.49
CA THR A 403 11.42 -15.62 -50.16
C THR A 403 12.56 -16.65 -50.25
N VAL A 404 13.81 -16.21 -50.06
CA VAL A 404 14.96 -17.13 -49.96
C VAL A 404 14.89 -17.81 -48.59
N ARG A 405 14.25 -18.98 -48.55
CA ARG A 405 14.31 -19.87 -47.40
C ARG A 405 15.71 -20.49 -47.38
N LYS A 406 16.55 -20.16 -46.39
CA LYS A 406 17.83 -20.86 -46.16
C LYS A 406 17.54 -22.34 -45.93
N THR A 407 17.71 -23.16 -46.97
CA THR A 407 17.75 -24.61 -46.85
C THR A 407 19.21 -25.05 -46.86
N ASN A 408 19.75 -25.35 -45.68
CA ASN A 408 20.96 -26.17 -45.54
C ASN A 408 20.63 -27.62 -45.95
N ARG A 409 20.35 -27.84 -47.25
CA ARG A 409 20.20 -29.18 -47.83
C ARG A 409 21.32 -29.36 -48.84
N ARG A 410 22.16 -30.38 -48.62
CA ARG A 410 23.18 -30.81 -49.58
C ARG A 410 22.51 -31.06 -50.95
N PRO A 411 23.07 -30.56 -52.06
CA PRO A 411 22.47 -30.74 -53.39
C PRO A 411 22.39 -32.23 -53.76
N LYS A 412 21.29 -32.65 -54.39
CA LYS A 412 21.11 -34.05 -54.82
C LYS A 412 21.92 -34.30 -56.10
N ARG A 413 22.19 -35.59 -56.39
CA ARG A 413 23.05 -36.06 -57.49
C ARG A 413 22.86 -35.35 -58.86
N ASN A 414 21.63 -35.01 -59.23
CA ASN A 414 21.32 -34.38 -60.53
C ASN A 414 21.05 -32.86 -60.47
N ASP A 415 21.12 -32.24 -59.28
CA ASP A 415 20.89 -30.80 -59.10
C ASP A 415 22.06 -29.97 -59.65
N PRO A 416 21.88 -28.67 -59.95
CA PRO A 416 22.99 -27.78 -60.30
C PRO A 416 24.04 -27.73 -59.19
N CYS A 417 25.32 -27.76 -59.53
CA CYS A 417 26.39 -27.70 -58.53
C CYS A 417 26.44 -26.33 -57.85
N TRP A 418 26.69 -26.32 -56.54
CA TRP A 418 26.73 -25.12 -55.71
C TRP A 418 27.86 -24.13 -56.08
N CYS A 419 28.90 -24.58 -56.78
CA CYS A 419 30.03 -23.75 -57.21
C CYS A 419 29.72 -22.81 -58.39
N GLY A 420 28.49 -22.83 -58.94
CA GLY A 420 28.09 -21.95 -60.04
C GLY A 420 28.63 -22.34 -61.42
N SER A 421 29.26 -23.51 -61.58
CA SER A 421 29.86 -23.97 -62.84
C SER A 421 28.87 -24.34 -63.96
N GLY A 422 27.55 -24.26 -63.70
CA GLY A 422 26.49 -24.66 -64.63
C GLY A 422 26.37 -26.18 -64.86
N LYS A 423 27.28 -27.01 -64.32
CA LYS A 423 27.24 -28.47 -64.43
C LYS A 423 26.36 -29.10 -63.33
N LYS A 424 25.77 -30.28 -63.62
CA LYS A 424 25.06 -31.09 -62.61
C LYS A 424 26.04 -31.58 -61.54
N TYR A 425 25.61 -31.67 -60.28
CA TYR A 425 26.42 -31.97 -59.09
C TYR A 425 27.26 -33.25 -59.25
N LYS A 426 26.68 -34.33 -59.79
CA LYS A 426 27.39 -35.59 -60.11
C LYS A 426 28.60 -35.47 -61.05
N HIS A 427 28.64 -34.42 -61.87
CA HIS A 427 29.71 -34.17 -62.84
C HIS A 427 30.60 -33.00 -62.42
N CYS A 428 30.47 -32.55 -61.17
CA CYS A 428 31.26 -31.46 -60.60
C CYS A 428 31.78 -31.88 -59.21
N HIS A 429 31.26 -31.34 -58.12
CA HIS A 429 31.83 -31.54 -56.78
C HIS A 429 31.35 -32.80 -56.05
N MET A 430 30.44 -33.61 -56.60
CA MET A 430 29.93 -34.81 -55.90
C MET A 430 31.02 -35.83 -55.51
N ARG A 431 32.11 -35.95 -56.29
CA ARG A 431 33.23 -36.84 -55.94
C ARG A 431 34.15 -36.28 -54.85
N ALA A 432 34.17 -34.97 -54.67
CA ALA A 432 34.99 -34.30 -53.66
C ALA A 432 34.23 -34.09 -52.34
N ASP A 433 32.90 -33.99 -52.42
CA ASP A 433 31.98 -33.81 -51.28
C ASP A 433 31.46 -35.15 -50.70
N MET A 434 31.74 -36.28 -51.37
CA MET A 434 31.61 -37.65 -50.85
C MET A 434 32.91 -38.05 -50.17
#